data_AF-A0A699VQY8-F1
#
_entry.id   AF-A0A699VQY8-F1
#
_cell.length_a   1.000
_cell.length_b   1.000
_cell.length_c   1.000
_cell.angle_alpha   90.00
_cell.angle_beta   90.00
_cell.angle_gamma   90.00
#
_symmetry.space_group_name_H-M   'P 1'
#
loop_
_entity.id
_entity.type
_entity.pdbx_description
1 polymer ?
#
loop_
_entity_poly.entity_id
_entity_poly.type
_entity_poly.pdbx_seq_one_letter_code
_entity_poly.pdbx_strand_id
1 'polypeptide(L)' 'MTTDNDGNLKIRPPVTAEEHQQVQREEKARIILLFALPDEHMGDFYHMIDAKDIWNAIKARFGGNAESKKMQK' A
#
# COMPACT_ATOMS: atom_id res chain seq x y z
N MET A 1 26.23 -6.77 -1.47
CA MET A 1 27.28 -5.83 -1.05
C MET A 1 27.51 -4.90 -2.22
N THR A 2 27.25 -3.61 -2.07
CA THR A 2 27.44 -2.62 -3.14
C THR A 2 28.67 -1.79 -2.80
N THR A 3 29.77 -2.03 -3.53
CA THR A 3 30.99 -1.25 -3.43
C THR A 3 30.82 0.03 -4.23
N ASP A 4 31.21 1.19 -3.67
CA ASP A 4 31.27 2.44 -4.44
C ASP A 4 32.45 2.38 -5.44
N ASN A 5 32.50 3.28 -6.43
CA ASN A 5 33.52 3.29 -7.48
C ASN A 5 34.97 3.42 -6.94
N ASP A 6 35.12 3.91 -5.71
CA ASP A 6 36.40 4.03 -5.00
C ASP A 6 36.79 2.78 -4.16
N GLY A 7 36.08 1.65 -4.30
CA GLY A 7 36.40 0.41 -3.58
C GLY A 7 36.02 0.40 -2.10
N ASN A 8 35.38 1.47 -1.61
CA ASN A 8 34.91 1.57 -0.23
C ASN A 8 33.60 0.78 -0.03
N LEU A 9 33.57 -0.01 1.05
CA LEU A 9 32.37 -0.71 1.51
C LEU A 9 31.34 0.32 1.97
N LYS A 10 30.33 0.61 1.14
CA LYS A 10 29.14 1.35 1.57
C LYS A 10 28.30 0.43 2.46
N ILE A 11 28.55 0.46 3.76
CA ILE A 11 27.66 -0.14 4.75
C ILE A 11 26.40 0.73 4.74
N ARG A 12 25.28 0.18 4.26
CA ARG A 12 23.97 0.82 4.43
C ARG A 12 23.79 1.05 5.93
N PRO A 13 23.46 2.28 6.39
CA PRO A 13 23.24 2.51 7.81
C PRO A 13 22.21 1.48 8.32
N PRO A 14 22.37 0.99 9.56
CA PRO A 14 21.34 0.15 10.18
C PRO A 14 20.03 0.91 10.09
N VAL A 15 19.01 0.30 9.50
CA VAL A 15 17.65 0.86 9.42
C VAL A 15 17.29 1.30 10.84
N THR A 16 17.00 2.59 11.02
CA THR A 16 16.77 3.15 12.35
C THR A 16 15.49 2.54 12.94
N ALA A 17 15.38 2.48 14.27
CA ALA A 17 14.18 1.99 14.94
C ALA A 17 12.90 2.69 14.44
N GLU A 18 13.01 3.96 14.06
CA GLU A 18 11.93 4.76 13.48
C GLU A 18 11.48 4.28 12.09
N GLU A 19 12.41 3.91 11.20
CA GLU A 19 12.08 3.34 9.89
C GLU A 19 11.39 1.98 10.04
N HIS A 20 11.89 1.13 10.94
CA HIS A 20 11.23 -0.14 11.28
C HIS A 20 9.80 0.08 11.78
N GLN A 21 9.59 1.07 12.66
CA GLN A 21 8.27 1.42 13.15
C GLN A 21 7.35 1.95 12.05
N GLN A 22 7.87 2.74 11.11
CA GLN A 22 7.10 3.23 9.97
C GLN A 22 6.65 2.10 9.06
N VAL A 23 7.56 1.17 8.70
CA VAL A 23 7.23 -0.01 7.88
C VAL A 23 6.16 -0.86 8.55
N GLN A 24 6.26 -1.09 9.87
CA GLN A 24 5.24 -1.84 10.61
C GLN A 24 3.88 -1.13 10.63
N ARG A 25 3.85 0.20 10.79
CA ARG A 25 2.60 0.97 10.73
C ARG A 25 1.96 0.88 9.34
N GLU A 26 2.77 0.95 8.29
CA GLU A 26 2.30 0.83 6.90
C GLU A 26 1.77 -0.58 6.60
N GLU A 27 2.47 -1.62 7.02
CA GLU A 27 2.02 -3.01 6.90
C GLU A 27 0.70 -3.24 7.64
N LYS A 28 0.57 -2.72 8.86
CA LYS A 28 -0.67 -2.80 9.62
C LYS A 28 -1.82 -2.06 8.93
N ALA A 29 -1.56 -0.89 8.35
CA ALA A 29 -2.56 -0.16 7.58
C ALA A 29 -3.01 -0.94 6.34
N ARG A 30 -2.09 -1.58 5.61
CA ARG A 30 -2.41 -2.45 4.47
C ARG A 30 -3.30 -3.61 4.88
N ILE A 31 -2.94 -4.32 5.94
CA ILE A 31 -3.73 -5.45 6.45
C ILE A 31 -5.15 -5.00 6.81
N ILE A 32 -5.30 -3.90 7.54
CA ILE A 32 -6.63 -3.38 7.93
C ILE A 32 -7.46 -3.01 6.70
N LEU A 33 -6.86 -2.36 5.70
CA LEU A 33 -7.56 -1.99 4.47
C LEU A 33 -8.00 -3.21 3.65
N LEU A 34 -7.17 -4.24 3.56
CA LEU A 34 -7.52 -5.49 2.87
C LEU A 34 -8.64 -6.24 3.62
N PHE A 35 -8.56 -6.32 4.95
CA PHE A 35 -9.60 -6.97 5.78
C PHE A 35 -10.93 -6.21 5.81
N ALA A 36 -10.94 -4.91 5.49
CA ALA A 36 -12.17 -4.12 5.37
C ALA A 36 -12.98 -4.47 4.12
N LEU A 37 -12.46 -5.32 3.23
CA LEU A 37 -13.12 -5.76 2.00
C LEU A 37 -13.71 -7.17 2.17
N PRO A 38 -14.79 -7.50 1.43
CA PRO A 38 -15.24 -8.88 1.29
C PRO A 38 -14.12 -9.77 0.71
N ASP A 39 -14.01 -11.01 1.20
CA ASP A 39 -12.97 -11.97 0.82
C ASP A 39 -12.84 -12.15 -0.71
N GLU A 40 -13.97 -12.18 -1.42
CA GLU A 40 -14.05 -12.24 -2.89
C GLU A 40 -13.26 -11.13 -3.60
N HIS A 41 -13.10 -9.97 -2.96
CA HIS A 41 -12.44 -8.80 -3.53
C HIS A 41 -11.03 -8.58 -3.01
N MET A 42 -10.57 -9.30 -1.98
CA MET A 42 -9.24 -9.09 -1.40
C MET A 42 -8.12 -9.37 -2.41
N GLY A 43 -8.29 -10.38 -3.26
CA GLY A 43 -7.30 -10.75 -4.29
C GLY A 43 -6.99 -9.62 -5.27
N ASP A 44 -7.98 -8.76 -5.54
CA ASP A 44 -7.84 -7.63 -6.46
C ASP A 44 -6.89 -6.53 -5.93
N PHE A 45 -6.65 -6.48 -4.62
CA PHE A 45 -5.83 -5.42 -3.98
C PHE A 45 -4.56 -5.97 -3.32
N TYR A 46 -4.41 -7.30 -3.21
CA TYR A 46 -3.30 -7.94 -2.50
C TYR A 46 -1.92 -7.68 -3.12
N HIS A 47 -1.88 -7.38 -4.42
CA HIS A 47 -0.65 -7.07 -5.15
C HIS A 47 -0.13 -5.65 -4.92
N MET A 48 -0.89 -4.79 -4.24
CA MET A 48 -0.53 -3.39 -4.03
C MET A 48 0.41 -3.26 -2.84
N ILE A 49 1.51 -2.53 -3.05
CA ILE A 49 2.59 -2.41 -2.07
C ILE A 49 2.27 -1.33 -1.03
N ASP A 50 1.47 -0.32 -1.37
CA ASP A 50 1.24 0.84 -0.51
C ASP A 50 -0.21 0.92 -0.02
N ALA A 51 -0.40 1.25 1.26
CA ALA A 51 -1.74 1.41 1.86
C ALA A 51 -2.54 2.52 1.15
N LYS A 52 -1.87 3.56 0.68
CA LYS A 52 -2.48 4.66 -0.07
C LYS A 52 -3.07 4.20 -1.40
N ASP A 53 -2.36 3.33 -2.10
CA ASP A 53 -2.82 2.81 -3.39
C ASP A 53 -4.00 1.87 -3.21
N ILE A 54 -3.96 1.00 -2.20
CA ILE A 54 -5.10 0.16 -1.80
C ILE A 54 -6.33 1.04 -1.53
N TRP A 55 -6.18 2.09 -0.73
CA TRP A 55 -7.29 3.01 -0.44
C TRP A 55 -7.85 3.69 -1.68
N ASN A 56 -7.00 4.20 -2.57
CA ASN A 56 -7.43 4.86 -3.80
C ASN A 56 -8.17 3.89 -4.73
N ALA A 57 -7.70 2.65 -4.87
CA ALA A 57 -8.33 1.64 -5.68
C ALA A 57 -9.69 1.21 -5.09
N ILE A 58 -9.78 1.06 -3.77
CA ILE A 58 -11.06 0.83 -3.06
C ILE A 58 -12.03 1.98 -3.34
N LYS A 59 -11.57 3.23 -3.24
CA LYS A 59 -12.38 4.43 -3.55
C LYS A 59 -12.81 4.48 -5.01
N ALA A 60 -11.98 4.07 -5.96
CA ALA A 60 -12.35 4.03 -7.36
C ALA A 60 -13.40 2.94 -7.65
N ARG A 61 -13.27 1.77 -7.02
CA ARG A 61 -14.17 0.62 -7.25
C ARG A 61 -15.50 0.73 -6.50
N PHE A 62 -15.45 1.06 -5.21
CA PHE A 62 -16.62 1.10 -4.32
C PHE A 62 -17.12 2.50 -4.00
N GLY A 63 -16.31 3.53 -4.25
CA GLY A 63 -16.65 4.91 -3.91
C GLY A 63 -17.78 5.53 -4.73
N GLY A 64 -18.42 4.75 -5.62
CA GLY A 64 -19.66 5.13 -6.30
C GLY A 64 -19.48 6.33 -7.20
N ASN A 65 -19.31 6.09 -8.49
CA ASN A 65 -19.39 7.12 -9.51
C ASN A 65 -20.65 7.99 -9.29
N ALA A 66 -20.46 9.28 -8.99
CA ALA A 66 -21.57 10.23 -8.85
C ALA A 66 -22.40 10.37 -10.14
N GLU A 67 -21.93 9.84 -11.27
CA GLU A 67 -22.66 9.83 -12.54
C GLU A 67 -23.68 8.69 -12.72
N SER A 68 -23.70 7.65 -11.86
CA SER A 68 -24.72 6.58 -11.99
C SER A 68 -26.12 7.01 -11.52
N LYS A 69 -26.28 8.25 -11.04
CA LYS A 69 -27.56 8.81 -10.56
C LYS A 69 -28.42 9.47 -11.64
N LYS A 70 -28.15 9.23 -12.94
CA LYS A 70 -28.93 9.80 -14.06
C LYS A 70 -29.62 8.80 -14.98
N MET A 71 -29.60 7.50 -14.65
CA MET A 71 -30.35 6.48 -15.37
C MET A 71 -31.35 5.77 -14.45
N GLN A 72 -32.22 6.56 -13.83
CA GLN A 72 -33.55 6.09 -13.44
C GLN A 72 -34.55 7.07 -14.06
N LYS A 73 -35.01 6.70 -15.25
CA LYS A 73 -36.22 7.25 -15.85
C LYS A 73 -37.40 6.42 -15.33
#